data_AF-A0A9C7GDL4-F1
#
_entry.id   AF-A0A9C7GDL4-F1
#
_cell.length_a   1.000
_cell.length_b   1.000
_cell.length_c   1.000
_cell.angle_alpha   90.00
_cell.angle_beta   90.00
_cell.angle_gamma   90.00
#
_symmetry.space_group_name_H-M   'P 1'
#
loop_
_entity.id
_entity.type
_entity.pdbx_description
1 polymer ?
#
loop_
_entity_poly.entity_id
_entity_poly.type
_entity_poly.pdbx_seq_one_letter_code
_entity_poly.pdbx_strand_id
1 'polypeptide(L)' 'MKRKNELLKQINRLRMKMIEIGSNKGLNDSETISISQELDDLLFDYQQITLDK' A
#
# COMPACT_ATOMS: atom_id res chain seq x y z
N MET A 1 0.86 16.08 -11.04
CA MET A 1 -0.28 15.65 -10.19
C MET A 1 -0.87 14.29 -10.55
N LYS A 2 -0.99 13.91 -11.84
CA LYS A 2 -1.58 12.61 -12.25
C LYS A 2 -0.94 11.38 -11.57
N ARG A 3 0.40 11.28 -11.57
CA ARG A 3 1.14 10.17 -10.91
C ARG A 3 0.86 10.04 -9.41
N LYS A 4 0.82 11.17 -8.69
CA LYS A 4 0.49 11.21 -7.25
C LYS A 4 -0.90 10.64 -6.96
N ASN A 5 -1.89 11.04 -7.76
CA ASN A 5 -3.26 10.57 -7.58
C ASN A 5 -3.41 9.07 -7.90
N GLU A 6 -2.69 8.57 -8.91
CA GLU A 6 -2.68 7.13 -9.23
C GLU A 6 -2.00 6.29 -8.14
N LEU A 7 -0.91 6.78 -7.54
CA LEU A 7 -0.30 6.13 -6.38
C LEU A 7 -1.24 6.10 -5.18
N LEU A 8 -1.91 7.22 -4.89
CA LEU A 8 -2.86 7.30 -3.78
C LEU A 8 -4.03 6.31 -3.95
N LYS A 9 -4.54 6.15 -5.17
CA LYS A 9 -5.58 5.14 -5.48
C LYS A 9 -5.07 3.72 -5.22
N GLN A 10 -3.85 3.40 -5.65
CA GLN A 10 -3.26 2.08 -5.45
C GLN A 10 -3.01 1.79 -3.96
N ILE A 11 -2.45 2.75 -3.23
CA ILE A 11 -2.26 2.69 -1.77
C ILE A 11 -3.59 2.40 -1.07
N ASN A 12 -4.65 3.13 -1.40
CA ASN A 12 -5.95 2.94 -0.76
C ASN A 12 -6.57 1.56 -1.10
N ARG A 13 -6.40 1.09 -2.34
CA ARG A 13 -6.86 -0.25 -2.75
C ARG A 13 -6.13 -1.34 -1.97
N LEU A 14 -4.80 -1.26 -1.86
CA LEU A 14 -3.99 -2.25 -1.15
C LEU A 14 -4.23 -2.23 0.36
N ARG A 15 -4.46 -1.05 0.95
CA ARG A 15 -4.88 -0.95 2.36
C ARG A 15 -6.16 -1.71 2.64
N MET A 16 -7.19 -1.53 1.80
CA MET A 16 -8.44 -2.28 1.95
C MET A 16 -8.22 -3.78 1.82
N LYS A 17 -7.42 -4.21 0.83
CA LYS A 17 -7.08 -5.62 0.62
C LYS A 17 -6.31 -6.22 1.81
N MET A 18 -5.35 -5.48 2.37
CA MET A 18 -4.58 -5.89 3.55
C MET A 18 -5.46 -6.06 4.79
N ILE A 19 -6.40 -5.13 5.02
CA ILE A 19 -7.35 -5.22 6.14
C ILE A 19 -8.23 -6.46 5.98
N GLU A 20 -8.76 -6.70 4.78
CA GLU A 20 -9.60 -7.87 4.49
C GLU A 20 -8.84 -9.18 4.75
N ILE A 21 -7.64 -9.32 4.16
CA ILE A 21 -6.84 -10.54 4.29
C ILE A 21 -6.28 -10.70 5.70
N GLY A 22 -5.82 -9.63 6.33
CA GLY A 22 -5.35 -9.64 7.72
C GLY A 22 -6.46 -10.02 8.71
N SER A 23 -7.71 -9.63 8.44
CA SER A 23 -8.87 -10.02 9.24
C SER A 23 -9.25 -11.49 9.03
N ASN A 24 -9.08 -12.02 7.81
CA ASN A 24 -9.49 -13.38 7.45
C ASN A 24 -8.42 -14.44 7.75
N LYS A 25 -7.14 -14.11 7.53
CA LYS A 25 -5.99 -15.03 7.59
C LYS A 25 -5.00 -14.71 8.70
N GLY A 26 -5.09 -13.52 9.28
CA GLY A 26 -4.16 -13.02 10.28
C GLY A 26 -2.98 -12.23 9.69
N LEU A 27 -2.30 -11.49 10.55
CA LEU A 27 -1.20 -10.60 10.16
C LEU A 27 0.10 -11.33 9.79
N ASN A 28 0.26 -12.58 10.26
CA ASN A 28 1.42 -13.41 9.96
C ASN A 28 1.23 -14.29 8.70
N ASP A 29 0.06 -14.21 8.05
CA ASP A 29 -0.18 -14.92 6.80
C ASP A 29 0.74 -14.36 5.70
N SER A 30 1.31 -15.25 4.89
CA SER A 30 2.24 -14.88 3.82
C SER A 30 1.63 -13.89 2.81
N GLU A 31 0.32 -13.96 2.57
CA GLU A 31 -0.36 -13.02 1.67
C GLU A 31 -0.50 -11.64 2.33
N THR A 32 -0.82 -11.59 3.63
CA THR A 32 -0.87 -10.33 4.38
C THR A 32 0.50 -9.64 4.39
N ILE A 33 1.58 -10.41 4.59
CA ILE A 33 2.96 -9.91 4.59
C ILE A 33 3.37 -9.42 3.19
N SER A 34 3.02 -10.16 2.14
CA SER A 34 3.33 -9.74 0.76
C SER A 34 2.64 -8.43 0.40
N ILE A 35 1.38 -8.26 0.82
CA ILE A 35 0.64 -7.03 0.57
C ILE A 35 1.17 -5.86 1.39
N SER A 36 1.64 -6.10 2.63
CA SER A 36 2.25 -5.04 3.42
C SER A 36 3.54 -4.53 2.78
N GLN A 37 4.36 -5.43 2.22
CA GLN A 37 5.59 -5.05 1.49
C GLN A 37 5.26 -4.22 0.24
N GLU A 38 4.28 -4.65 -0.57
CA GLU A 38 3.85 -3.87 -1.75
C GLU A 38 3.29 -2.49 -1.36
N LEU A 39 2.57 -2.41 -0.24
CA LEU A 39 2.05 -1.15 0.27
C LEU A 39 3.18 -0.21 0.73
N ASP A 40 4.21 -0.74 1.37
CA ASP A 40 5.39 0.04 1.81
C ASP A 40 6.14 0.64 0.62
N ASP A 41 6.34 -0.13 -0.46
CA ASP A 41 6.98 0.36 -1.69
C ASP A 41 6.20 1.52 -2.32
N LEU A 42 4.87 1.40 -2.41
CA LEU A 42 4.02 2.46 -2.94
C LEU A 42 4.00 3.70 -2.05
N LEU A 43 4.05 3.52 -0.72
CA LEU A 43 4.14 4.61 0.24
C LEU A 43 5.48 5.35 0.10
N PHE A 44 6.58 4.62 -0.09
CA PHE A 44 7.89 5.19 -0.36
C PHE A 44 7.87 6.02 -1.65
N ASP A 45 7.36 5.46 -2.75
CA ASP A 45 7.22 6.18 -4.03
C ASP A 45 6.38 7.45 -3.91
N TYR A 46 5.27 7.37 -3.18
CA TYR A 46 4.42 8.52 -2.91
C TYR A 46 5.15 9.57 -2.08
N GLN A 47 5.89 9.15 -1.05
CA GLN A 47 6.69 10.03 -0.21
C GLN A 47 7.75 10.78 -1.02
N GLN A 48 8.53 10.10 -1.86
CA GLN A 48 9.53 10.72 -2.75
C GLN A 48 8.91 11.84 -3.58
N ILE A 49 7.77 11.58 -4.23
CA ILE A 49 7.06 12.57 -5.04
C ILE A 49 6.51 13.75 -4.22
N THR A 50 6.23 13.55 -2.92
CA THR A 50 5.69 14.61 -2.06
C THR A 50 6.76 15.40 -1.30
N LEU A 51 7.92 14.81 -1.05
CA LEU A 51 9.04 15.40 -0.32
C LEU A 51 10.03 16.12 -1.24
N ASP A 52 10.08 15.79 -2.54
CA ASP A 52 10.80 16.55 -3.57
C ASP A 52 10.09 17.89 -3.91
N LYS A 53 9.85 18.73 -2.91
CA LYS A 53 9.26 20.07 -3.05
C LYS A 53 10.23 21.17 -2.67
#